data_AF-A0A8H6AAB8-F1
#
_entry.id   AF-A0A8H6AAB8-F1
#
_cell.length_a   1.000
_cell.length_b   1.000
_cell.length_c   1.000
_cell.angle_alpha   90.00
_cell.angle_beta   90.00
_cell.angle_gamma   90.00
#
_symmetry.space_group_name_H-M   'P 1'
#
loop_
_entity.id
_entity.type
_entity.pdbx_description
1 polymer ?
#
loop_
_entity_poly.entity_id
_entity_poly.type
_entity_poly.pdbx_seq_one_letter_code
_entity_poly.pdbx_strand_id
1 'polypeptide(L)'
;MDDPTTKTHQYEFKLLPGFFVDYFDIASQSPGSKVITQPSFGLIDQHYGGPEEGQSDGERRKPWERFAACVNLLNNESPDNVTYKVLYLTRHGLGVHNVFQTKVGQDAWNNHWSRLDGDDTVSWVDAKLTDAGIQQAEELSQFWMDAAVKKKVPLPDSLYTSPLTRCLETTKLVFAKPMEELGGQFRPIVKELLRERLTNHTCDKRSTRSCIASQYPSYVIEPGFSEQDFLWRSDHTESLDEHVARKQRVLEEIFSEDPSQFVSFTVHSYAISAILKVCGSEKFRVREGSTIALLVRGERVGLL
;
A
#
# COMPACT_ATOMS: atom_id res chain seq x y z
N MET A 1 -30.99 24.72 -4.33
CA MET A 1 -31.23 23.30 -4.03
C MET A 1 -30.08 22.58 -4.67
N ASP A 2 -29.03 22.36 -3.90
CA ASP A 2 -27.84 21.69 -4.38
C ASP A 2 -28.11 20.18 -4.41
N ASP A 3 -27.78 19.56 -5.53
CA ASP A 3 -27.89 18.13 -5.75
C ASP A 3 -26.96 17.39 -4.77
N PRO A 4 -27.46 16.50 -3.88
CA PRO A 4 -26.64 15.79 -2.90
C PRO A 4 -25.67 14.77 -3.51
N THR A 5 -25.67 14.58 -4.84
CA THR A 5 -24.95 13.50 -5.53
C THR A 5 -23.60 13.87 -6.13
N THR A 6 -23.20 15.14 -6.14
CA THR A 6 -21.82 15.52 -6.49
C THR A 6 -20.95 15.48 -5.24
N LYS A 7 -20.39 14.30 -4.91
CA LYS A 7 -19.20 14.25 -4.07
C LYS A 7 -18.09 14.94 -4.85
N THR A 8 -17.87 16.23 -4.60
CA THR A 8 -16.74 16.97 -5.19
C THR A 8 -15.46 16.44 -4.58
N HIS A 9 -14.81 15.52 -5.28
CA HIS A 9 -13.46 15.08 -4.96
C HIS A 9 -12.52 16.28 -5.00
N GLN A 10 -11.58 16.34 -4.06
CA GLN A 10 -10.61 17.44 -4.01
C GLN A 10 -9.45 17.19 -4.97
N TYR A 11 -9.19 15.92 -5.28
CA TYR A 11 -8.14 15.51 -6.21
C TYR A 11 -8.66 14.57 -7.31
N GLU A 12 -8.10 14.72 -8.49
CA GLU A 12 -8.11 13.69 -9.53
C GLU A 12 -6.78 12.94 -9.53
N PHE A 13 -6.84 11.61 -9.43
CA PHE A 13 -5.66 10.75 -9.45
C PHE A 13 -5.55 9.99 -10.76
N LYS A 14 -4.32 9.86 -11.26
CA LYS A 14 -4.02 9.11 -12.48
C LYS A 14 -2.72 8.32 -12.32
N LEU A 15 -2.79 7.02 -12.60
CA LEU A 15 -1.60 6.19 -12.77
C LEU A 15 -0.89 6.58 -14.05
N LEU A 16 0.42 6.83 -13.99
CA LEU A 16 1.24 7.05 -15.17
C LEU A 16 1.81 5.72 -15.69
N PRO A 17 1.37 5.26 -16.88
CA PRO A 17 1.91 4.03 -17.47
C PRO A 17 3.31 4.26 -18.05
N GLY A 18 3.96 3.15 -18.42
CA GLY A 18 5.23 3.19 -19.16
C GLY A 18 6.48 3.25 -18.29
N PHE A 19 6.40 3.58 -16.99
CA PHE A 19 7.56 3.56 -16.09
C PHE A 19 7.82 2.19 -15.48
N PHE A 20 6.75 1.47 -15.14
CA PHE A 20 6.80 0.12 -14.56
C PHE A 20 6.21 -0.88 -15.54
N VAL A 21 6.63 -2.15 -15.41
CA VAL A 21 6.08 -3.28 -16.16
C VAL A 21 4.56 -3.37 -16.01
N ASP A 22 3.92 -4.00 -16.98
CA ASP A 22 2.49 -4.27 -16.92
C ASP A 22 2.19 -5.35 -15.87
N TYR A 23 1.81 -4.90 -14.67
CA TYR A 23 1.45 -5.81 -13.59
C TYR A 23 0.13 -6.55 -13.84
N PHE A 24 -0.77 -6.02 -14.68
CA PHE A 24 -2.01 -6.71 -15.02
C PHE A 24 -1.70 -7.93 -15.88
N ASP A 25 -0.89 -7.75 -16.92
CA ASP A 25 -0.43 -8.84 -17.77
C ASP A 25 0.37 -9.87 -16.98
N ILE A 26 1.31 -9.43 -16.12
CA ILE A 26 2.09 -10.34 -15.28
C ILE A 26 1.18 -11.10 -14.30
N ALA A 27 0.22 -10.42 -13.66
CA ALA A 27 -0.71 -11.09 -12.76
C ALA A 27 -1.52 -12.15 -13.49
N SER A 28 -2.01 -11.88 -14.71
CA SER A 28 -2.79 -12.84 -15.50
C SER A 28 -2.04 -14.16 -15.80
N GLN A 29 -0.71 -14.08 -15.93
CA GLN A 29 0.18 -15.20 -16.22
C GLN A 29 0.76 -15.85 -14.95
N SER A 30 0.54 -15.25 -13.78
CA SER A 30 1.10 -15.71 -12.51
C SER A 30 0.20 -16.73 -11.80
N PRO A 31 0.75 -17.66 -11.01
CA PRO A 31 -0.03 -18.59 -10.20
C PRO A 31 -1.06 -17.88 -9.31
N GLY A 32 -2.31 -18.33 -9.37
CA GLY A 32 -3.42 -17.72 -8.61
C GLY A 32 -3.80 -16.31 -9.06
N SER A 33 -3.36 -15.90 -10.25
CA SER A 33 -3.56 -14.57 -10.84
C SER A 33 -3.10 -13.42 -9.93
N LYS A 34 -1.97 -13.64 -9.25
CA LYS A 34 -1.38 -12.72 -8.26
C LYS A 34 0.05 -12.36 -8.64
N VAL A 35 0.33 -11.09 -8.88
CA VAL A 35 1.69 -10.60 -9.11
C VAL A 35 2.50 -10.57 -7.81
N ILE A 36 3.80 -10.80 -7.94
CA ILE A 36 4.78 -10.78 -6.85
C ILE A 36 5.70 -9.57 -7.01
N THR A 37 6.51 -9.25 -5.99
CA THR A 37 7.54 -8.22 -6.13
C THR A 37 8.44 -8.53 -7.33
N GLN A 38 8.44 -7.64 -8.32
CA GLN A 38 9.25 -7.80 -9.53
C GLN A 38 10.69 -7.33 -9.28
N PRO A 39 11.68 -7.85 -10.03
CA PRO A 39 13.05 -7.31 -9.98
C PRO A 39 13.07 -5.80 -10.18
N SER A 40 13.83 -5.07 -9.36
CA SER A 40 13.85 -3.58 -9.36
C SER A 40 12.46 -2.95 -9.22
N PHE A 41 11.54 -3.61 -8.51
CA PHE A 41 10.10 -3.31 -8.45
C PHE A 41 9.43 -3.20 -9.83
N GLY A 42 10.00 -3.79 -10.87
CA GLY A 42 9.43 -3.74 -12.21
C GLY A 42 9.68 -2.41 -12.94
N LEU A 43 10.61 -1.57 -12.48
CA LEU A 43 11.00 -0.38 -13.24
C LEU A 43 11.60 -0.77 -14.60
N ILE A 44 11.10 -0.18 -15.68
CA ILE A 44 11.56 -0.44 -17.05
C ILE A 44 12.83 0.37 -17.32
N ASP A 45 13.95 -0.29 -17.62
CA ASP A 45 15.20 0.42 -17.92
C ASP A 45 15.12 1.14 -19.28
N GLN A 46 14.89 2.46 -19.25
CA GLN A 46 14.73 3.31 -20.43
C GLN A 46 15.25 4.72 -20.20
N HIS A 47 15.14 5.56 -21.23
CA HIS A 47 15.39 7.00 -21.17
C HIS A 47 14.15 7.74 -20.65
N TYR A 48 14.29 8.57 -19.62
CA TYR A 48 13.17 9.26 -18.95
C TYR A 48 13.06 10.76 -19.25
N GLY A 49 13.78 11.26 -20.25
CA GLY A 49 13.68 12.66 -20.69
C GLY A 49 14.54 13.67 -19.90
N GLY A 50 15.44 13.20 -19.02
CA GLY A 50 16.39 14.05 -18.29
C GLY A 50 17.74 14.19 -19.01
N PRO A 51 18.63 15.10 -18.56
CA PRO A 51 19.94 15.29 -19.18
C PRO A 51 20.83 14.05 -18.99
N GLU A 52 21.04 13.30 -20.07
CA GLU A 52 22.02 12.20 -20.16
C GLU A 52 23.40 12.67 -20.68
N GLU A 53 23.58 13.98 -20.93
CA GLU A 53 24.73 14.48 -21.67
C GLU A 53 26.07 14.20 -20.95
N GLY A 54 26.91 13.39 -21.61
CA GLY A 54 28.36 13.31 -21.38
C GLY A 54 28.87 12.22 -20.45
N GLN A 55 28.03 11.32 -19.93
CA GLN A 55 28.50 10.25 -19.02
C GLN A 55 29.20 9.12 -19.78
N SER A 56 30.42 8.78 -19.37
CA SER A 56 31.11 7.56 -19.82
C SER A 56 30.38 6.30 -19.32
N ASP A 57 30.60 5.13 -19.94
CA ASP A 57 29.93 3.87 -19.56
C ASP A 57 30.10 3.49 -18.07
N GLY A 58 31.14 4.00 -17.39
CA GLY A 58 31.37 3.83 -15.96
C GLY A 58 30.61 4.79 -15.04
N GLU A 59 30.04 5.87 -15.58
CA GLU A 59 29.35 6.94 -14.86
C GLU A 59 27.84 6.91 -15.03
N ARG A 60 27.32 6.02 -15.88
CA ARG A 60 25.88 5.94 -16.17
C ARG A 60 25.08 5.65 -14.91
N ARG A 61 24.31 6.65 -14.47
CA ARG A 61 23.34 6.53 -13.37
C ARG A 61 22.48 5.28 -13.52
N LYS A 62 22.21 4.59 -12.41
CA LYS A 62 21.33 3.41 -12.36
C LYS A 62 19.91 3.79 -12.76
N PRO A 63 19.09 2.84 -13.26
CA PRO A 63 17.74 3.13 -13.72
C PRO A 63 16.88 3.87 -12.70
N TRP A 64 16.97 3.51 -11.42
CA TRP A 64 16.24 4.17 -10.34
C TRP A 64 16.74 5.59 -10.04
N GLU A 65 18.03 5.88 -10.19
CA GLU A 65 18.56 7.25 -10.04
C GLU A 65 18.05 8.15 -11.17
N ARG A 66 18.00 7.63 -12.41
CA ARG A 66 17.44 8.36 -13.55
C ARG A 66 15.92 8.57 -13.40
N PHE A 67 15.21 7.55 -12.94
CA PHE A 67 13.78 7.64 -12.67
C PHE A 67 13.46 8.64 -11.55
N ALA A 68 14.18 8.59 -10.43
CA ALA A 68 13.99 9.55 -9.34
C ALA A 68 14.25 11.00 -9.79
N ALA A 69 15.28 11.23 -10.61
CA ALA A 69 15.53 12.54 -11.21
C ALA A 69 14.41 12.99 -12.16
N CYS A 70 13.80 12.07 -12.91
CA CYS A 70 12.63 12.36 -13.74
C CYS A 70 11.42 12.76 -12.90
N VAL A 71 11.11 12.04 -11.82
CA VAL A 71 9.98 12.40 -10.93
C VAL A 71 10.23 13.77 -10.26
N ASN A 72 11.46 14.07 -9.86
CA ASN A 72 11.82 15.40 -9.36
C ASN A 72 11.55 16.48 -10.42
N LEU A 73 11.93 16.23 -11.67
CA LEU A 73 11.68 17.17 -12.77
C LEU A 73 10.18 17.38 -13.02
N LEU A 74 9.39 16.29 -13.04
CA LEU A 74 7.93 16.37 -13.17
C LEU A 74 7.30 17.24 -12.09
N ASN A 75 7.74 17.10 -10.84
CA ASN A 75 7.26 17.93 -9.74
C ASN A 75 7.71 19.39 -9.85
N ASN A 76 8.95 19.65 -10.29
CA ASN A 76 9.48 21.02 -10.42
C ASN A 76 8.88 21.80 -11.60
N GLU A 77 8.51 21.12 -12.68
CA GLU A 77 7.97 21.74 -13.90
C GLU A 77 6.44 21.80 -13.93
N SER A 78 5.77 21.17 -12.98
CA SER A 78 4.31 21.19 -12.91
C SER A 78 3.77 22.33 -12.05
N PRO A 79 2.53 22.80 -12.30
CA PRO A 79 1.90 23.80 -11.45
C PRO A 79 1.68 23.30 -10.01
N ASP A 80 1.57 24.21 -9.05
CA ASP A 80 1.43 23.92 -7.60
C ASP A 80 0.23 23.02 -7.23
N ASN A 81 -0.77 22.89 -8.11
CA ASN A 81 -1.91 22.01 -7.89
C ASN A 81 -1.67 20.57 -8.38
N VAL A 82 -0.50 20.27 -8.94
CA VAL A 82 -0.15 18.95 -9.47
C VAL A 82 1.04 18.39 -8.71
N THR A 83 0.96 17.11 -8.32
CA THR A 83 2.04 16.42 -7.61
C THR A 83 2.16 14.99 -8.12
N TYR A 84 3.39 14.52 -8.25
CA TYR A 84 3.74 13.14 -8.60
C TYR A 84 4.37 12.45 -7.40
N LYS A 85 3.81 11.31 -7.01
CA LYS A 85 4.36 10.45 -5.96
C LYS A 85 4.59 9.05 -6.50
N VAL A 86 5.68 8.44 -6.07
CA VAL A 86 5.92 7.02 -6.23
C VAL A 86 5.33 6.30 -5.03
N LEU A 87 4.30 5.48 -5.28
CA LEU A 87 3.65 4.67 -4.27
C LEU A 87 4.23 3.26 -4.26
N TYR A 88 4.83 2.86 -3.15
CA TYR A 88 5.19 1.47 -2.89
C TYR A 88 4.05 0.77 -2.15
N LEU A 89 3.23 0.01 -2.86
CA LEU A 89 2.10 -0.70 -2.28
C LEU A 89 2.52 -2.11 -1.85
N THR A 90 2.62 -2.32 -0.55
CA THR A 90 2.96 -3.61 0.06
C THR A 90 1.70 -4.30 0.54
N ARG A 91 1.41 -5.51 0.06
CA ARG A 91 0.37 -6.35 0.65
C ARG A 91 0.95 -7.06 1.87
N HIS A 92 0.20 -7.10 2.97
CA HIS A 92 0.61 -7.83 4.19
C HIS A 92 1.03 -9.28 3.90
N GLY A 93 1.90 -9.83 4.73
CA GLY A 93 2.29 -11.25 4.69
C GLY A 93 1.11 -12.19 4.94
N LEU A 94 1.28 -13.49 4.70
CA LEU A 94 0.23 -14.49 4.89
C LEU A 94 -0.34 -14.46 6.32
N GLY A 95 -1.64 -14.21 6.46
CA GLY A 95 -2.33 -14.19 7.75
C GLY A 95 -3.07 -15.49 8.05
N VAL A 96 -3.35 -15.73 9.33
CA VAL A 96 -4.09 -16.94 9.77
C VAL A 96 -5.45 -17.10 9.07
N HIS A 97 -6.16 -16.00 8.82
CA HIS A 97 -7.43 -16.00 8.08
C HIS A 97 -7.28 -16.45 6.62
N ASN A 98 -6.14 -16.17 5.97
CA ASN A 98 -5.89 -16.61 4.59
C ASN A 98 -5.71 -18.12 4.51
N VAL A 99 -4.98 -18.69 5.47
CA VAL A 99 -4.79 -20.15 5.58
C VAL A 99 -6.13 -20.83 5.82
N PHE A 100 -6.92 -20.31 6.76
CA PHE A 100 -8.21 -20.91 7.07
C PHE A 100 -9.19 -20.81 5.90
N GLN A 101 -9.29 -19.65 5.22
CA GLN A 101 -10.08 -19.52 3.99
C GLN A 101 -9.66 -20.54 2.93
N THR A 102 -8.36 -20.77 2.76
CA THR A 102 -7.85 -21.76 1.80
C THR A 102 -8.27 -23.18 2.19
N LYS A 103 -8.23 -23.51 3.48
CA LYS A 103 -8.63 -24.82 4.03
C LYS A 103 -10.11 -25.11 3.81
N VAL A 104 -11.00 -24.15 4.09
CA VAL A 104 -12.45 -24.37 4.03
C VAL A 104 -13.09 -24.02 2.69
N GLY A 105 -12.35 -23.31 1.83
CA GLY A 105 -12.87 -22.76 0.58
C GLY A 105 -13.60 -21.43 0.76
N GLN A 106 -13.66 -20.65 -0.32
CA GLN A 106 -14.19 -19.28 -0.30
C GLN A 106 -15.65 -19.20 0.12
N ASP A 107 -16.49 -20.14 -0.32
CA ASP A 107 -17.93 -20.13 -0.03
C ASP A 107 -18.20 -20.41 1.45
N ALA A 108 -17.57 -21.43 2.03
CA ALA A 108 -17.71 -21.74 3.44
C ALA A 108 -17.14 -20.61 4.32
N TRP A 109 -16.03 -20.00 3.89
CA TRP A 109 -15.46 -18.84 4.56
C TRP A 109 -16.45 -17.67 4.61
N ASN A 110 -16.93 -17.21 3.45
CA ASN A 110 -17.80 -16.03 3.36
C ASN A 110 -19.17 -16.23 4.03
N ASN A 111 -19.72 -17.45 3.99
CA ASN A 111 -21.07 -17.72 4.48
C ASN A 111 -21.11 -18.10 5.96
N HIS A 112 -20.00 -18.57 6.55
CA HIS A 112 -19.99 -19.08 7.92
C HIS A 112 -18.76 -18.65 8.71
N TRP A 113 -17.58 -19.17 8.37
CA TRP A 113 -16.41 -19.11 9.26
C TRP A 113 -15.91 -17.70 9.52
N SER A 114 -15.92 -16.85 8.49
CA SER A 114 -15.47 -15.46 8.61
C SER A 114 -16.28 -14.62 9.60
N ARG A 115 -17.50 -15.05 9.96
CA ARG A 115 -18.39 -14.35 10.90
C ARG A 115 -18.19 -14.77 12.36
N LEU A 116 -17.39 -15.80 12.59
CA LEU A 116 -16.96 -16.24 13.92
C LEU A 116 -15.65 -15.55 14.29
N ASP A 117 -15.27 -15.52 15.56
CA ASP A 117 -14.00 -14.93 16.01
C ASP A 117 -12.78 -15.85 15.77
N GLY A 118 -13.04 -17.12 15.48
CA GLY A 118 -12.04 -18.17 15.38
C GLY A 118 -12.67 -19.55 15.33
N ASP A 119 -11.82 -20.56 15.36
CA ASP A 119 -12.18 -21.92 15.79
C ASP A 119 -11.65 -22.17 17.21
N ASP A 120 -11.71 -23.42 17.67
CA ASP A 120 -11.24 -23.80 19.01
C ASP A 120 -9.72 -23.65 19.21
N THR A 121 -8.97 -23.34 18.15
CA THR A 121 -7.50 -23.33 18.14
C THR A 121 -6.90 -21.99 17.75
N VAL A 122 -7.54 -21.25 16.84
CA VAL A 122 -6.99 -20.02 16.24
C VAL A 122 -8.08 -18.97 16.13
N SER A 123 -7.78 -17.76 16.60
CA SER A 123 -8.59 -16.58 16.32
C SER A 123 -8.16 -15.91 15.02
N TRP A 124 -9.14 -15.46 14.23
CA TRP A 124 -8.91 -14.60 13.08
C TRP A 124 -9.49 -13.20 13.24
N VAL A 125 -9.97 -12.81 14.44
CA VAL A 125 -10.21 -11.40 14.77
C VAL A 125 -8.90 -10.64 14.65
N ASP A 126 -8.88 -9.54 13.91
CA ASP A 126 -7.67 -8.76 13.64
C ASP A 126 -6.45 -9.65 13.32
N ALA A 127 -6.67 -10.61 12.42
CA ALA A 127 -5.80 -11.76 12.19
C ALA A 127 -4.30 -11.40 12.13
N LYS A 128 -3.49 -12.16 12.88
CA LYS A 128 -2.02 -12.11 12.87
C LYS A 128 -1.42 -12.76 11.63
N LEU A 129 -0.14 -12.49 11.38
CA LEU A 129 0.67 -13.24 10.43
C LEU A 129 0.86 -14.69 10.91
N THR A 130 1.05 -15.59 9.96
CA THR A 130 1.60 -16.94 10.24
C THR A 130 3.13 -16.90 10.19
N ASP A 131 3.80 -17.97 10.60
CA ASP A 131 5.26 -18.09 10.45
C ASP A 131 5.71 -17.90 8.99
N ALA A 132 4.96 -18.45 8.04
CA ALA A 132 5.21 -18.23 6.63
C ALA A 132 4.98 -16.76 6.22
N GLY A 133 4.01 -16.08 6.81
CA GLY A 133 3.78 -14.65 6.59
C GLY A 133 4.88 -13.75 7.16
N ILE A 134 5.45 -14.15 8.31
CA ILE A 134 6.62 -13.50 8.92
C ILE A 134 7.83 -13.68 8.00
N GLN A 135 8.10 -14.91 7.56
CA GLN A 135 9.20 -15.20 6.63
C GLN A 135 9.07 -14.39 5.33
N GLN A 136 7.87 -14.30 4.75
CA GLN A 136 7.61 -13.46 3.57
C GLN A 136 7.99 -12.00 3.80
N ALA A 137 7.68 -11.44 4.98
CA ALA A 137 7.98 -10.05 5.31
C ALA A 137 9.50 -9.85 5.53
N GLU A 138 10.20 -10.81 6.13
CA GLU A 138 11.65 -10.79 6.31
C GLU A 138 12.41 -10.92 4.98
N GLU A 139 11.97 -11.80 4.08
CA GLU A 139 12.51 -11.92 2.72
C GLU A 139 12.34 -10.62 1.93
N LEU A 140 11.17 -9.98 2.07
CA LEU A 140 10.90 -8.68 1.46
C LEU A 140 11.75 -7.56 2.09
N SER A 141 12.05 -7.63 3.38
CA SER A 141 13.00 -6.74 4.06
C SER A 141 14.40 -6.84 3.43
N GLN A 142 14.88 -8.06 3.20
CA GLN A 142 16.16 -8.28 2.53
C GLN A 142 16.14 -7.82 1.07
N PHE A 143 15.02 -8.00 0.36
CA PHE A 143 14.84 -7.43 -0.97
C PHE A 143 14.97 -5.90 -0.97
N TRP A 144 14.37 -5.21 0.00
CA TRP A 144 14.50 -3.76 0.15
C TRP A 144 15.94 -3.32 0.39
N MET A 145 16.67 -3.99 1.29
CA MET A 145 18.09 -3.75 1.52
C MET A 145 18.89 -3.83 0.21
N ASP A 146 18.71 -4.93 -0.52
CA ASP A 146 19.40 -5.18 -1.77
C ASP A 146 19.02 -4.16 -2.85
N ALA A 147 17.74 -3.82 -2.96
CA ALA A 147 17.24 -2.86 -3.93
C ALA A 147 17.81 -1.46 -3.67
N ALA A 148 17.80 -0.99 -2.42
CA ALA A 148 18.36 0.29 -2.05
C ALA A 148 19.88 0.35 -2.28
N VAL A 149 20.63 -0.66 -1.81
CA VAL A 149 22.10 -0.65 -1.91
C VAL A 149 22.59 -0.88 -3.34
N LYS A 150 22.06 -1.92 -4.02
CA LYS A 150 22.58 -2.40 -5.32
C LYS A 150 21.93 -1.71 -6.50
N LYS A 151 20.64 -1.35 -6.40
CA LYS A 151 19.87 -0.75 -7.49
C LYS A 151 19.59 0.73 -7.29
N LYS A 152 19.98 1.31 -6.14
CA LYS A 152 19.75 2.71 -5.79
C LYS A 152 18.26 3.07 -5.79
N VAL A 153 17.41 2.14 -5.38
CA VAL A 153 15.99 2.42 -5.14
C VAL A 153 15.88 3.38 -3.95
N PRO A 154 15.19 4.53 -4.10
CA PRO A 154 14.92 5.41 -2.98
C PRO A 154 14.04 4.69 -1.95
N LEU A 155 14.48 4.70 -0.69
CA LEU A 155 13.61 4.30 0.42
C LEU A 155 12.41 5.24 0.51
N PRO A 156 11.25 4.76 0.97
CA PRO A 156 10.11 5.64 1.22
C PRO A 156 10.46 6.65 2.30
N ASP A 157 10.21 7.93 2.06
CA ASP A 157 10.35 8.99 3.06
C ASP A 157 9.23 8.87 4.12
N SER A 158 8.02 8.49 3.68
CA SER A 158 6.87 8.21 4.54
C SER A 158 6.42 6.75 4.46
N LEU A 159 6.20 6.14 5.62
CA LEU A 159 5.65 4.80 5.78
C LEU A 159 4.22 4.91 6.33
N TYR A 160 3.22 4.51 5.55
CA TYR A 160 1.83 4.40 6.02
C TYR A 160 1.40 2.95 6.12
N THR A 161 0.53 2.65 7.07
CA THR A 161 0.05 1.29 7.29
C THR A 161 -1.41 1.26 7.73
N SER A 162 -2.12 0.21 7.33
CA SER A 162 -3.42 -0.12 7.89
C SER A 162 -3.30 -0.46 9.39
N PRO A 163 -4.30 -0.10 10.22
CA PRO A 163 -4.33 -0.44 11.66
C PRO A 163 -4.58 -1.92 11.98
N LEU A 164 -4.63 -2.80 10.97
CA LEU A 164 -4.88 -4.22 11.19
C LEU A 164 -3.55 -4.90 11.50
N THR A 165 -3.54 -5.77 12.50
CA THR A 165 -2.32 -6.34 13.11
C THR A 165 -1.37 -6.93 12.08
N ARG A 166 -1.87 -7.68 11.11
CA ARG A 166 -1.07 -8.20 9.97
C ARG A 166 -0.32 -7.12 9.17
N CYS A 167 -0.91 -5.94 8.97
CA CYS A 167 -0.24 -4.83 8.28
C CYS A 167 0.77 -4.15 9.19
N LEU A 168 0.43 -3.90 10.45
CA LEU A 168 1.36 -3.33 11.44
C LEU A 168 2.61 -4.21 11.59
N GLU A 169 2.43 -5.52 11.73
CA GLU A 169 3.53 -6.48 11.82
C GLU A 169 4.33 -6.55 10.52
N THR A 170 3.68 -6.61 9.35
CA THR A 170 4.37 -6.59 8.06
C THR A 170 5.21 -5.31 7.91
N THR A 171 4.66 -4.13 8.23
CA THR A 171 5.40 -2.86 8.14
C THR A 171 6.67 -2.88 8.99
N LYS A 172 6.59 -3.43 10.21
CA LYS A 172 7.73 -3.57 11.11
C LYS A 172 8.81 -4.47 10.50
N LEU A 173 8.43 -5.68 10.09
CA LEU A 173 9.36 -6.68 9.56
C LEU A 173 10.02 -6.22 8.25
N VAL A 174 9.25 -5.59 7.37
CA VAL A 174 9.74 -5.13 6.06
C VAL A 174 10.65 -3.91 6.18
N PHE A 175 10.30 -2.90 6.99
CA PHE A 175 10.94 -1.59 6.90
C PHE A 175 11.82 -1.19 8.09
N ALA A 176 11.70 -1.82 9.27
CA ALA A 176 12.49 -1.40 10.42
C ALA A 176 14.00 -1.47 10.15
N LYS A 177 14.48 -2.63 9.68
CA LYS A 177 15.89 -2.86 9.37
C LYS A 177 16.39 -1.99 8.20
N PRO A 178 15.71 -1.93 7.02
CA PRO A 178 16.14 -1.04 5.95
C PRO A 178 16.23 0.43 6.33
N MET A 179 15.28 0.94 7.12
CA MET A 179 15.32 2.33 7.56
C MET A 179 16.48 2.56 8.53
N GLU A 180 16.64 1.72 9.54
CA GLU A 180 17.71 1.86 10.54
C GLU A 180 19.12 1.77 9.91
N GLU A 181 19.37 0.77 9.06
CA GLU A 181 20.72 0.50 8.53
C GLU A 181 21.12 1.43 7.38
N LEU A 182 20.15 2.01 6.66
CA LEU A 182 20.41 2.84 5.47
C LEU A 182 20.13 4.33 5.71
N GLY A 183 19.98 4.75 6.97
CA GLY A 183 19.87 6.15 7.37
C GLY A 183 18.49 6.78 7.18
N GLY A 184 17.44 5.96 7.03
CA GLY A 184 16.04 6.39 7.04
C GLY A 184 15.47 6.48 8.46
N GLN A 185 14.29 7.07 8.61
CA GLN A 185 13.59 7.11 9.90
C GLN A 185 12.47 6.07 9.94
N PHE A 186 12.59 5.07 10.81
CA PHE A 186 11.48 4.14 11.05
C PHE A 186 10.42 4.76 11.97
N ARG A 187 9.47 5.48 11.37
CA ARG A 187 8.34 6.10 12.07
C ARG A 187 7.03 5.95 11.28
N PRO A 188 6.46 4.73 11.22
CA PRO A 188 5.26 4.50 10.42
C PRO A 188 4.02 5.22 10.96
N ILE A 189 3.13 5.63 10.07
CA ILE A 189 1.88 6.31 10.36
C ILE A 189 0.71 5.34 10.14
N VAL A 190 -0.06 5.11 11.19
CA VAL A 190 -1.27 4.29 11.14
C VAL A 190 -2.43 5.13 10.60
N LYS A 191 -2.99 4.72 9.45
CA LYS A 191 -4.14 5.38 8.79
C LYS A 191 -5.33 4.42 8.74
N GLU A 192 -6.41 4.75 9.44
CA GLU A 192 -7.67 4.00 9.52
C GLU A 192 -8.25 3.73 8.13
N LEU A 193 -8.17 4.70 7.23
CA LEU A 193 -8.75 4.57 5.90
C LEU A 193 -7.94 3.62 4.98
N LEU A 194 -6.74 3.18 5.37
CA LEU A 194 -5.95 2.17 4.65
C LEU A 194 -6.42 0.72 4.86
N ARG A 195 -7.39 0.46 5.74
CA ARG A 195 -7.96 -0.88 6.00
C ARG A 195 -8.47 -1.58 4.74
N GLU A 196 -8.55 -2.92 4.80
CA GLU A 196 -9.22 -3.74 3.79
C GLU A 196 -10.68 -3.29 3.60
N ARG A 197 -11.35 -3.79 2.55
CA ARG A 197 -12.79 -3.66 2.42
C ARG A 197 -13.47 -4.12 3.72
N LEU A 198 -14.28 -3.26 4.33
CA LEU A 198 -14.95 -3.56 5.59
C LEU A 198 -16.15 -4.46 5.32
N THR A 199 -16.06 -5.73 5.71
CA THR A 199 -17.18 -6.66 5.63
C THR A 199 -17.69 -7.02 7.03
N ASN A 200 -18.71 -7.86 7.10
CA ASN A 200 -19.11 -8.49 8.36
C ASN A 200 -18.15 -9.59 8.85
N HIS A 201 -16.99 -9.77 8.20
CA HIS A 201 -15.97 -10.72 8.63
C HIS A 201 -15.20 -10.17 9.84
N THR A 202 -15.00 -10.97 10.87
CA THR A 202 -14.32 -10.57 12.11
C THR A 202 -12.83 -10.26 11.90
N CYS A 203 -12.21 -10.80 10.85
CA CYS A 203 -10.84 -10.47 10.45
C CYS A 203 -10.66 -9.04 9.95
N ASP A 204 -11.77 -8.36 9.64
CA ASP A 204 -11.77 -6.96 9.26
C ASP A 204 -11.86 -6.04 10.47
N LYS A 205 -12.16 -6.54 11.68
CA LYS A 205 -12.17 -5.79 12.94
C LYS A 205 -10.73 -5.53 13.41
N ARG A 206 -10.44 -4.33 13.90
CA ARG A 206 -9.11 -3.94 14.39
C ARG A 206 -9.05 -3.97 15.91
N SER A 207 -7.83 -4.12 16.42
CA SER A 207 -7.50 -3.87 17.82
C SER A 207 -7.80 -2.42 18.23
N THR A 208 -7.93 -2.20 19.54
CA THR A 208 -8.18 -0.86 20.07
C THR A 208 -6.96 0.05 19.87
N ARG A 209 -7.17 1.38 19.89
CA ARG A 209 -6.08 2.35 19.73
C ARG A 209 -5.00 2.15 20.79
N SER A 210 -5.38 1.87 22.03
CA SER A 210 -4.42 1.65 23.12
C SER A 210 -3.64 0.35 22.94
N CYS A 211 -4.27 -0.70 22.42
CA CYS A 211 -3.58 -1.95 22.06
C CYS A 211 -2.52 -1.71 20.97
N ILE A 212 -2.89 -1.02 19.88
CA ILE A 212 -1.96 -0.69 18.78
C ILE A 212 -0.78 0.14 19.31
N ALA A 213 -1.05 1.19 20.10
CA ALA A 213 0.00 2.04 20.66
C ALA A 213 0.96 1.27 21.59
N SER A 214 0.43 0.34 22.39
CA SER A 214 1.24 -0.48 23.29
C SER A 214 2.11 -1.50 22.55
N GLN A 215 1.61 -2.10 21.48
CA GLN A 215 2.34 -3.12 20.72
C GLN A 215 3.36 -2.52 19.73
N TYR A 216 3.06 -1.34 19.20
CA TYR A 216 3.83 -0.66 18.17
C TYR A 216 4.22 0.77 18.59
N PRO A 217 5.05 0.93 19.64
CA PRO A 217 5.33 2.24 20.25
C PRO A 217 6.08 3.22 19.33
N SER A 218 6.75 2.74 18.29
CA SER A 218 7.41 3.59 17.29
C SER A 218 6.44 4.15 16.23
N TYR A 219 5.19 3.72 16.23
CA TYR A 219 4.20 4.09 15.23
C TYR A 219 3.44 5.34 15.68
N VAL A 220 3.20 6.23 14.75
CA VAL A 220 2.35 7.40 14.94
C VAL A 220 0.93 7.02 14.55
N ILE A 221 -0.01 7.10 15.49
CA ILE A 221 -1.43 6.92 15.19
C ILE A 221 -2.00 8.28 14.78
N GLU A 222 -2.73 8.31 13.66
CA GLU A 222 -3.29 9.56 13.13
C GLU A 222 -4.21 10.29 14.13
N PRO A 223 -4.32 11.63 14.04
CA PRO A 223 -5.28 12.39 14.82
C PRO A 223 -6.72 11.91 14.58
N GLY A 224 -7.55 11.92 15.63
CA GLY A 224 -8.96 11.52 15.54
C GLY A 224 -9.22 10.01 15.51
N PHE A 225 -8.18 9.18 15.57
CA PHE A 225 -8.33 7.72 15.62
C PHE A 225 -9.06 7.26 16.90
N SER A 226 -10.20 6.59 16.74
CA SER A 226 -11.06 6.18 17.86
C SER A 226 -10.45 5.03 18.67
N GLU A 227 -10.65 5.02 20.00
CA GLU A 227 -10.19 3.92 20.86
C GLU A 227 -10.78 2.59 20.40
N GLN A 228 -12.11 2.51 20.30
CA GLN A 228 -12.82 1.34 19.80
C GLN A 228 -12.96 1.37 18.27
N ASP A 229 -13.14 0.21 17.66
CA ASP A 229 -13.42 0.07 16.24
C ASP A 229 -14.91 0.33 15.95
N PHE A 230 -15.23 1.57 15.58
CA PHE A 230 -16.59 1.95 15.21
C PHE A 230 -16.87 1.81 13.70
N LEU A 231 -15.83 1.57 12.89
CA LEU A 231 -15.99 1.44 11.45
C LEU A 231 -16.44 0.03 11.07
N TRP A 232 -15.95 -0.99 11.76
CA TRP A 232 -16.39 -2.36 11.57
C TRP A 232 -17.76 -2.59 12.22
N ARG A 233 -18.68 -3.21 11.47
CA ARG A 233 -20.02 -3.58 11.96
C ARG A 233 -20.40 -4.96 11.46
N SER A 234 -20.91 -5.81 12.35
CA SER A 234 -21.29 -7.19 12.01
C SER A 234 -22.51 -7.30 11.08
N ASP A 235 -23.29 -6.23 10.96
CA ASP A 235 -24.52 -6.14 10.17
C ASP A 235 -24.35 -5.39 8.83
N HIS A 236 -23.13 -4.95 8.52
CA HIS A 236 -22.88 -4.15 7.32
C HIS A 236 -21.60 -4.57 6.60
N THR A 237 -21.71 -4.65 5.27
CA THR A 237 -20.58 -4.81 4.37
C THR A 237 -20.50 -3.60 3.45
N GLU A 238 -19.35 -2.94 3.46
CA GLU A 238 -19.00 -1.84 2.57
C GLU A 238 -19.14 -2.29 1.11
N SER A 239 -19.82 -1.51 0.29
CA SER A 239 -19.90 -1.68 -1.17
C SER A 239 -18.55 -1.42 -1.83
N LEU A 240 -18.41 -1.78 -3.11
CA LEU A 240 -17.20 -1.45 -3.86
C LEU A 240 -17.00 0.08 -3.94
N ASP A 241 -18.06 0.83 -4.15
CA ASP A 241 -17.98 2.28 -4.35
C ASP A 241 -17.68 3.02 -3.04
N GLU A 242 -18.20 2.55 -1.91
CA GLU A 242 -17.79 3.04 -0.59
C GLU A 242 -16.30 2.77 -0.33
N HIS A 243 -15.82 1.57 -0.66
CA HIS A 243 -14.41 1.22 -0.50
C HIS A 243 -13.49 2.09 -1.35
N VAL A 244 -13.87 2.31 -2.62
CA VAL A 244 -13.15 3.21 -3.54
C VAL A 244 -13.18 4.64 -3.03
N ALA A 245 -14.33 5.16 -2.59
CA ALA A 245 -14.44 6.50 -2.02
C ALA A 245 -13.57 6.67 -0.76
N ARG A 246 -13.43 5.61 0.05
CA ARG A 246 -12.53 5.62 1.21
C ARG A 246 -11.05 5.65 0.80
N LYS A 247 -10.68 4.96 -0.29
CA LYS A 247 -9.32 5.05 -0.86
C LYS A 247 -9.04 6.38 -1.54
N GLN A 248 -10.04 6.98 -2.17
CA GLN A 248 -9.94 8.35 -2.67
C GLN A 248 -9.61 9.31 -1.53
N ARG A 249 -10.39 9.28 -0.44
CA ARG A 249 -10.19 10.18 0.70
C ARG A 249 -8.81 10.05 1.34
N VAL A 250 -8.31 8.83 1.55
CA VAL A 250 -6.98 8.66 2.16
C VAL A 250 -5.85 9.11 1.23
N LEU A 251 -6.02 8.97 -0.09
CA LEU A 251 -5.07 9.53 -1.05
C LEU A 251 -5.13 11.06 -1.06
N GLU A 252 -6.31 11.67 -0.99
CA GLU A 252 -6.47 13.13 -0.85
C GLU A 252 -5.75 13.66 0.39
N GLU A 253 -5.99 13.04 1.55
CA GLU A 253 -5.30 13.39 2.81
C GLU A 253 -3.77 13.30 2.64
N ILE A 254 -3.25 12.18 2.14
CA ILE A 254 -1.79 11.98 1.98
C ILE A 254 -1.19 12.94 0.94
N PHE A 255 -1.84 13.16 -0.21
CA PHE A 255 -1.33 14.07 -1.24
C PHE A 255 -1.41 15.54 -0.85
N SER A 256 -2.30 15.90 0.07
CA SER A 256 -2.42 17.27 0.58
C SER A 256 -1.47 17.58 1.74
N GLU A 257 -1.14 16.59 2.58
CA GLU A 257 -0.40 16.82 3.84
C GLU A 257 1.07 16.39 3.77
N ASP A 258 1.40 15.38 2.96
CA ASP A 258 2.75 14.81 2.89
C ASP A 258 3.52 15.39 1.69
N PRO A 259 4.64 16.10 1.88
CA PRO A 259 5.45 16.57 0.75
C PRO A 259 6.34 15.48 0.13
N SER A 260 6.41 14.28 0.74
CA SER A 260 7.31 13.21 0.34
C SER A 260 7.07 12.70 -1.08
N GLN A 261 8.14 12.43 -1.84
CA GLN A 261 8.01 11.92 -3.20
C GLN A 261 7.85 10.41 -3.24
N PHE A 262 8.53 9.68 -2.36
CA PHE A 262 8.47 8.23 -2.28
C PHE A 262 7.73 7.85 -1.00
N VAL A 263 6.58 7.20 -1.13
CA VAL A 263 5.75 6.82 0.01
C VAL A 263 5.37 5.36 -0.07
N SER A 264 5.38 4.65 1.06
CA SER A 264 4.96 3.25 1.11
C SER A 264 3.67 3.08 1.87
N PHE A 265 2.75 2.29 1.32
CA PHE A 265 1.52 1.88 2.00
C PHE A 265 1.55 0.37 2.24
N THR A 266 1.47 -0.06 3.49
CA THR A 266 1.24 -1.48 3.83
C THR A 266 -0.25 -1.74 4.03
N VAL A 267 -0.83 -2.50 3.11
CA VAL A 267 -2.28 -2.63 2.89
C VAL A 267 -2.67 -4.07 2.55
N HIS A 268 -3.84 -4.22 1.92
CA HIS A 268 -4.52 -5.50 1.67
C HIS A 268 -4.87 -5.66 0.18
N SER A 269 -5.44 -6.80 -0.20
CA SER A 269 -5.66 -7.12 -1.61
C SER A 269 -6.74 -6.25 -2.26
N TYR A 270 -7.90 -6.08 -1.61
CA TYR A 270 -8.95 -5.22 -2.16
C TYR A 270 -8.64 -3.74 -1.97
N ALA A 271 -7.90 -3.38 -0.92
CA ALA A 271 -7.37 -2.03 -0.75
C ALA A 271 -6.46 -1.60 -1.92
N ILE A 272 -5.54 -2.46 -2.37
CA ILE A 272 -4.72 -2.18 -3.58
C ILE A 272 -5.63 -2.08 -4.81
N SER A 273 -6.58 -3.00 -4.97
CA SER A 273 -7.54 -2.96 -6.09
C SER A 273 -8.34 -1.65 -6.14
N ALA A 274 -8.74 -1.11 -4.99
CA ALA A 274 -9.47 0.14 -4.91
C ALA A 274 -8.57 1.35 -5.16
N ILE A 275 -7.31 1.36 -4.70
CA ILE A 275 -6.32 2.39 -5.04
C ILE A 275 -6.07 2.41 -6.56
N LEU A 276 -5.91 1.25 -7.19
CA LEU A 276 -5.77 1.15 -8.65
C LEU A 276 -7.00 1.74 -9.37
N LYS A 277 -8.21 1.42 -8.90
CA LYS A 277 -9.45 1.97 -9.46
C LYS A 277 -9.55 3.49 -9.29
N VAL A 278 -9.14 4.04 -8.14
CA VAL A 278 -9.04 5.49 -7.92
C VAL A 278 -8.10 6.14 -8.94
N CYS A 279 -6.95 5.52 -9.21
CA CYS A 279 -5.97 6.02 -10.16
C CYS A 279 -6.29 5.73 -11.65
N GLY A 280 -7.49 5.22 -11.96
CA GLY A 280 -7.89 4.89 -13.33
C GLY A 280 -7.14 3.72 -13.97
N SER A 281 -6.56 2.83 -13.16
CA SER A 281 -5.81 1.65 -13.62
C SER A 281 -6.68 0.40 -13.73
N GLU A 282 -6.28 -0.52 -14.60
CA GLU A 282 -6.82 -1.89 -14.58
C GLU A 282 -6.54 -2.59 -13.25
N LYS A 283 -7.48 -3.46 -12.87
CA LYS A 283 -7.44 -4.18 -11.60
C LYS A 283 -6.65 -5.47 -11.73
N PHE A 284 -5.63 -5.62 -10.90
CA PHE A 284 -4.93 -6.89 -10.69
C PHE A 284 -4.76 -7.20 -9.19
N ARG A 285 -4.35 -8.42 -8.86
CA ARG A 285 -4.09 -8.84 -7.47
C ARG A 285 -2.60 -8.96 -7.20
N VAL A 286 -2.20 -8.55 -6.00
CA VAL A 286 -0.83 -8.70 -5.49
C VAL A 286 -0.80 -9.87 -4.50
N ARG A 287 0.24 -10.69 -4.53
CA ARG A 287 0.45 -11.79 -3.59
C ARG A 287 0.77 -11.26 -2.19
N GLU A 288 0.43 -12.04 -1.18
CA GLU A 288 0.82 -11.83 0.21
C GLU A 288 2.35 -11.61 0.31
N GLY A 289 2.78 -10.66 1.13
CA GLY A 289 4.20 -10.34 1.33
C GLY A 289 4.92 -9.85 0.08
N SER A 290 4.24 -9.07 -0.76
CA SER A 290 4.81 -8.51 -2.00
C SER A 290 4.56 -7.01 -2.10
N THR A 291 5.49 -6.30 -2.74
CA THR A 291 5.43 -4.87 -3.00
C THR A 291 5.45 -4.60 -4.50
N ILE A 292 4.58 -3.69 -4.94
CA ILE A 292 4.63 -3.09 -6.29
C ILE A 292 4.95 -1.60 -6.18
N ALA A 293 5.52 -1.01 -7.24
CA ALA A 293 5.79 0.42 -7.32
C ALA A 293 4.93 1.04 -8.43
N LEU A 294 4.34 2.19 -8.15
CA LEU A 294 3.45 2.91 -9.08
C LEU A 294 3.84 4.38 -9.09
N LEU A 295 3.83 5.04 -10.25
CA LEU A 295 3.91 6.50 -10.33
C LEU A 295 2.51 7.07 -10.47
N VAL A 296 2.08 7.86 -9.49
CA VAL A 296 0.73 8.44 -9.45
C VAL A 296 0.83 9.95 -9.52
N ARG A 297 0.09 10.53 -10.47
CA ARG A 297 -0.20 11.96 -10.55
C ARG A 297 -1.46 12.26 -9.73
N GLY A 298 -1.39 13.22 -8.82
CA GLY A 298 -2.54 13.83 -8.17
C GLY A 298 -2.66 15.28 -8.61
N GLU A 299 -3.86 15.70 -9.02
CA GLU A 299 -4.18 17.08 -9.34
C GLU A 299 -5.32 17.57 -8.46
N ARG A 300 -5.11 18.66 -7.73
CA ARG A 300 -6.15 19.29 -6.92
C ARG A 300 -7.13 20.02 -7.84
N VAL A 301 -8.40 19.60 -7.80
CA VAL A 301 -9.51 20.10 -8.65
C VAL A 301 -10.61 20.83 -7.87
N GLY A 302 -10.58 20.78 -6.53
CA GLY A 302 -11.50 21.54 -5.68
C GLY A 302 -11.18 23.04 -5.64
N LEU A 303 -12.22 23.90 -5.66
CA LEU A 303 -12.08 25.35 -5.47
C LEU A 303 -11.47 25.65 -4.10
N LEU A 304 -10.44 26.51 -4.09
CA LEU A 304 -9.85 27.13 -2.89
C LEU A 304 -10.89 27.95 -2.10
#